data_AF-A0AAD6SH57-F1
#
_entry.id   AF-A0AAD6SH57-F1
#
_cell.length_a   1.000
_cell.length_b   1.000
_cell.length_c   1.000
_cell.angle_alpha   90.00
_cell.angle_beta   90.00
_cell.angle_gamma   90.00
#
_symmetry.space_group_name_H-M   'P 1'
#
loop_
_entity.id
_entity.type
_entity.pdbx_description
1 polymer ?
#
loop_
_entity_poly.entity_id
_entity_poly.type
_entity_poly.pdbx_seq_one_letter_code
_entity_poly.pdbx_strand_id
1 'polypeptide(L)'
;MCRQDPNLMDPEGIVAYDVALARALASVPRKQSFIVSPTVVRNYSYVVIRDRPCEVVDMSFSKTGCHSAMVHFVAIDMFTGKKLETVLCTKRVMEAPVVTKAEYPVINIDESILSLLTDDGESKDDVNLPIGPLGKTIEADFHCIQGRPTLSQ
;
A
#
# COMPACT_ATOMS: atom_id res chain seq x y z
N MET A 1 19.64 36.64 -24.28
CA MET A 1 18.20 36.33 -24.48
C MET A 1 17.97 34.91 -24.03
N CYS A 2 17.82 34.70 -22.72
CA CYS A 2 17.49 33.39 -22.16
C CYS A 2 16.02 33.12 -22.46
N ARG A 3 15.72 32.05 -23.19
CA ARG A 3 14.36 31.55 -23.33
C ARG A 3 13.95 31.02 -21.95
N GLN A 4 12.93 31.66 -21.37
CA GLN A 4 12.18 31.08 -20.26
C GLN A 4 11.37 29.92 -20.81
N ASP A 5 11.72 28.71 -20.42
CA ASP A 5 10.83 27.57 -20.54
C ASP A 5 9.65 27.77 -19.56
N PRO A 6 8.40 27.77 -20.03
CA PRO A 6 7.23 28.11 -19.21
C PRO A 6 6.66 26.94 -18.40
N ASN A 7 7.38 25.82 -18.22
CA ASN A 7 6.93 24.70 -17.38
C ASN A 7 7.53 24.80 -15.98
N LEU A 8 7.21 25.93 -15.34
CA LEU A 8 7.44 26.19 -13.94
C LEU A 8 6.30 25.55 -13.13
N MET A 9 6.71 24.68 -12.20
CA MET A 9 5.92 24.11 -11.11
C MET A 9 4.79 23.15 -11.49
N ASP A 10 5.12 21.86 -11.47
CA ASP A 10 4.32 20.94 -10.67
C ASP A 10 5.20 20.49 -9.48
N PRO A 11 4.94 20.94 -8.24
CA PRO A 11 5.47 20.27 -7.07
C PRO A 11 4.63 19.00 -6.89
N GLU A 12 4.90 17.98 -7.70
CA GLU A 12 4.49 16.63 -7.34
C GLU A 12 5.33 16.28 -6.11
N GLY A 13 4.75 16.59 -4.95
CA GLY A 13 5.28 16.18 -3.66
C GLY A 13 5.62 14.71 -3.77
N ILE A 14 6.81 14.35 -3.32
CA ILE A 14 7.26 12.97 -3.25
C ILE A 14 6.15 12.18 -2.55
N VAL A 15 5.38 11.42 -3.33
CA VAL A 15 4.20 10.71 -2.85
C VAL A 15 4.74 9.52 -2.07
N ALA A 16 4.99 9.72 -0.78
CA ALA A 16 5.21 8.63 0.15
C ALA A 16 3.88 7.88 0.24
N TYR A 17 3.71 6.86 -0.60
CA TYR A 17 2.61 5.93 -0.46
C TYR A 17 2.66 5.37 0.96
N ASP A 18 1.56 5.52 1.70
CA ASP A 18 1.35 4.91 3.01
C ASP A 18 1.26 3.38 2.86
N VAL A 19 2.41 2.76 2.59
CA VAL A 19 2.63 1.31 2.64
C VAL A 19 3.41 0.94 3.90
N ALA A 20 3.87 1.94 4.67
CA ALA A 20 4.76 1.76 5.80
C ALA A 20 4.05 1.63 7.17
N LEU A 21 2.76 1.95 7.30
CA LEU A 21 2.06 1.76 8.59
C LEU A 21 1.77 0.29 8.93
N ALA A 22 1.71 -0.61 7.95
CA ALA A 22 1.26 -1.98 8.23
C ALA A 22 2.38 -3.03 8.30
N ARG A 23 3.65 -2.59 8.26
CA ARG A 23 4.78 -3.46 8.61
C ARG A 23 5.06 -3.52 10.12
N ALA A 24 4.56 -2.55 10.90
CA ALA A 24 4.66 -2.55 12.36
C ALA A 24 3.47 -3.25 13.07
N LEU A 25 2.44 -3.65 12.32
CA LEU A 25 1.25 -4.29 12.85
C LEU A 25 1.01 -5.64 12.16
N ALA A 26 1.80 -6.63 12.52
CA ALA A 26 1.42 -8.05 12.38
C ALA A 26 0.16 -8.42 13.21
N SER A 27 -0.49 -7.42 13.81
CA SER A 27 -1.86 -7.45 14.30
C SER A 27 -2.58 -6.24 13.72
N VAL A 28 -3.20 -6.38 12.55
CA VAL A 28 -4.20 -5.40 12.10
C VAL A 28 -5.21 -5.26 13.25
N PRO A 29 -5.36 -4.07 13.87
CA PRO A 29 -6.34 -3.92 14.93
C PRO A 29 -7.70 -4.28 14.34
N ARG A 30 -8.40 -5.25 14.95
CA ARG A 30 -9.69 -5.83 14.48
C ARG A 30 -10.79 -4.80 14.17
N LYS A 31 -10.57 -3.52 14.47
CA LYS A 31 -11.50 -2.42 14.22
C LYS A 31 -11.62 -2.00 12.76
N GLN A 32 -10.78 -2.52 11.85
CA GLN A 32 -10.69 -2.00 10.47
C GLN A 32 -10.82 -3.09 9.38
N SER A 33 -11.53 -4.17 9.67
CA SER A 33 -11.89 -5.21 8.70
C SER A 33 -13.38 -5.54 8.79
N PHE A 34 -14.01 -5.80 7.66
CA PHE A 34 -15.40 -6.23 7.58
C PHE A 34 -15.51 -7.64 7.01
N ILE A 35 -16.58 -8.34 7.38
CA ILE A 35 -16.82 -9.71 6.93
C ILE A 35 -17.57 -9.66 5.60
N VAL A 36 -16.99 -10.29 4.57
CA VAL A 36 -17.57 -10.38 3.23
C VAL A 36 -17.81 -11.82 2.82
N SER A 37 -18.84 -12.00 1.98
CA SER A 37 -19.05 -13.27 1.29
C SER A 37 -18.13 -13.34 0.07
N PRO A 38 -17.48 -14.50 -0.21
CA PRO A 38 -16.63 -14.70 -1.38
C PRO A 38 -17.31 -14.34 -2.70
N THR A 39 -18.62 -14.47 -2.79
CA THR A 39 -19.42 -14.14 -3.98
C THR A 39 -19.52 -12.66 -4.28
N VAL A 40 -19.28 -11.79 -3.31
CA VAL A 40 -19.35 -10.32 -3.46
C VAL A 40 -18.01 -9.73 -3.87
N VAL A 41 -16.91 -10.42 -3.56
CA VAL A 41 -15.54 -10.02 -3.89
C VAL A 41 -15.38 -9.92 -5.41
N ARG A 42 -14.69 -8.87 -5.87
CA ARG A 42 -14.37 -8.64 -7.28
C ARG A 42 -12.86 -8.63 -7.49
N ASN A 43 -12.44 -8.68 -8.75
CA ASN A 43 -11.04 -8.44 -9.10
C ASN A 43 -10.63 -7.04 -8.63
N TYR A 44 -9.37 -6.92 -8.21
CA TYR A 44 -8.77 -5.72 -7.63
C TYR A 44 -9.43 -5.26 -6.31
N SER A 45 -10.19 -6.14 -5.65
CA SER A 45 -10.66 -5.92 -4.28
C SER A 45 -9.66 -6.41 -3.26
N TYR A 46 -9.71 -5.86 -2.04
CA TYR A 46 -8.85 -6.28 -0.94
C TYR A 46 -9.50 -7.37 -0.09
N VAL A 47 -8.74 -8.40 0.23
CA VAL A 47 -9.14 -9.49 1.10
C VAL A 47 -7.99 -9.91 2.00
N VAL A 48 -8.30 -10.46 3.17
CA VAL A 48 -7.30 -11.02 4.08
C VAL A 48 -7.12 -12.51 3.76
N ILE A 49 -5.90 -12.91 3.41
CA ILE A 49 -5.51 -14.30 3.19
C ILE A 49 -4.37 -14.63 4.15
N ARG A 50 -4.59 -15.60 5.04
CA ARG A 50 -3.61 -16.03 6.08
C ARG A 50 -3.11 -14.84 6.91
N ASP A 51 -4.04 -14.04 7.42
CA ASP A 51 -3.78 -12.83 8.21
C ASP A 51 -2.95 -11.75 7.50
N ARG A 52 -2.86 -11.81 6.16
CA ARG A 52 -2.19 -10.80 5.35
C ARG A 52 -3.18 -10.12 4.40
N PRO A 53 -3.23 -8.78 4.36
CA PRO A 53 -4.06 -8.07 3.40
C PRO A 53 -3.45 -8.21 2.00
N CYS A 54 -4.29 -8.63 1.07
CA CYS A 54 -3.91 -8.94 -0.30
C CYS A 54 -4.91 -8.31 -1.27
N GLU A 55 -4.41 -7.93 -2.44
CA GLU A 55 -5.21 -7.49 -3.58
C GLU A 55 -5.54 -8.69 -4.48
N VAL A 56 -6.82 -8.95 -4.73
CA VAL A 56 -7.25 -10.05 -5.60
C VAL A 56 -6.94 -9.72 -7.05
N VAL A 57 -6.08 -10.50 -7.70
CA VAL A 57 -5.72 -10.31 -9.12
C VAL A 57 -6.60 -11.16 -10.01
N ASP A 58 -6.96 -12.36 -9.55
CA ASP A 58 -7.81 -13.28 -10.30
C ASP A 58 -8.73 -14.07 -9.37
N MET A 59 -9.93 -14.35 -9.87
CA MET A 59 -11.01 -15.02 -9.15
C MET A 59 -11.70 -16.00 -10.09
N SER A 60 -11.78 -17.26 -9.67
CA SER A 60 -12.43 -18.33 -10.45
C SER A 60 -13.43 -19.10 -9.62
N PHE A 61 -14.60 -19.38 -10.20
CA PHE A 61 -15.63 -20.22 -9.62
C PHE A 61 -15.52 -21.64 -10.18
N SER A 62 -15.31 -22.60 -9.29
CA SER A 62 -15.35 -24.02 -9.63
C SER A 62 -16.73 -24.60 -9.30
N LYS A 63 -17.30 -25.29 -10.30
CA LYS A 63 -18.54 -26.06 -10.16
C LYS A 63 -18.17 -27.47 -9.72
N THR A 64 -18.07 -27.70 -8.42
CA THR A 64 -17.90 -29.05 -7.89
C THR A 64 -19.27 -29.73 -7.85
N GLY A 65 -19.37 -30.96 -8.36
CA GLY A 65 -20.63 -31.68 -8.62
C GLY A 65 -21.50 -32.04 -7.40
N CYS A 66 -21.28 -31.49 -6.20
CA CYS A 66 -22.16 -31.70 -5.05
C CYS A 66 -22.20 -30.49 -4.10
N HIS A 67 -23.39 -29.90 -4.00
CA HIS A 67 -23.92 -28.99 -2.97
C HIS A 67 -23.24 -27.64 -2.69
N SER A 68 -22.00 -27.39 -3.08
CA SER A 68 -21.37 -26.07 -2.90
C SER A 68 -20.36 -25.73 -3.99
N ALA A 69 -20.54 -24.57 -4.60
CA ALA A 69 -19.52 -23.97 -5.43
C ALA A 69 -18.30 -23.59 -4.56
N MET A 70 -17.10 -23.78 -5.11
CA MET A 70 -15.86 -23.31 -4.49
C MET A 70 -15.31 -22.16 -5.32
N VAL A 71 -14.76 -21.17 -4.64
CA VAL A 71 -14.10 -20.02 -5.24
C VAL A 71 -12.61 -20.15 -4.99
N HIS A 72 -11.83 -20.04 -6.06
CA HIS A 72 -10.38 -19.97 -6.00
C HIS A 72 -9.96 -18.51 -6.23
N PHE A 73 -9.24 -17.96 -5.26
CA PHE A 73 -8.70 -16.62 -5.30
C PHE A 73 -7.20 -16.68 -5.48
N VAL A 74 -6.71 -15.87 -6.41
CA VAL A 74 -5.31 -15.54 -6.59
C VAL A 74 -5.15 -14.07 -6.22
N ALA A 75 -4.31 -13.79 -5.24
CA ALA A 75 -4.09 -12.44 -4.73
C ALA A 75 -2.60 -12.14 -4.59
N ILE A 76 -2.24 -10.87 -4.58
CA ILE A 76 -0.89 -10.39 -4.31
C ILE A 76 -0.90 -9.65 -2.97
N ASP A 77 0.02 -10.00 -2.10
CA ASP A 77 0.26 -9.31 -0.83
C ASP A 77 0.75 -7.88 -1.09
N MET A 78 0.05 -6.90 -0.54
CA MET A 78 0.33 -5.47 -0.80
C MET A 78 1.64 -4.97 -0.19
N PHE A 79 2.21 -5.69 0.79
CA PHE A 79 3.47 -5.30 1.42
C PHE A 79 4.67 -6.07 0.88
N THR A 80 4.46 -7.36 0.58
CA THR A 80 5.57 -8.22 0.16
C THR A 80 5.62 -8.46 -1.34
N GLY A 81 4.56 -8.11 -2.08
CA GLY A 81 4.43 -8.41 -3.50
C GLY A 81 4.35 -9.91 -3.81
N LYS A 82 4.22 -10.77 -2.78
CA LYS A 82 4.17 -12.21 -2.94
C LYS A 82 2.76 -12.64 -3.34
N LYS A 83 2.67 -13.47 -4.37
CA LYS A 83 1.42 -14.12 -4.78
C LYS A 83 0.99 -15.15 -3.73
N LEU A 84 -0.29 -15.09 -3.36
CA LEU A 84 -0.96 -15.98 -2.42
C LEU A 84 -2.24 -16.52 -3.05
N GLU A 85 -2.56 -17.77 -2.71
CA GLU A 85 -3.72 -18.47 -3.27
C GLU A 85 -4.54 -19.08 -2.14
N THR A 86 -5.87 -19.07 -2.29
CA THR A 86 -6.79 -19.71 -1.35
C THR A 86 -8.04 -20.23 -2.06
N VAL A 87 -8.58 -21.34 -1.56
CA VAL A 87 -9.85 -21.91 -2.02
C VAL A 87 -10.84 -21.85 -0.87
N LEU A 88 -11.98 -21.21 -1.09
CA LEU A 88 -13.05 -21.08 -0.10
C LEU A 88 -14.38 -21.53 -0.69
N CYS A 89 -15.23 -22.11 0.14
CA CYS A 89 -16.62 -22.40 -0.23
C CYS A 89 -17.42 -21.08 -0.29
N THR A 90 -18.36 -20.96 -1.24
CA THR A 90 -19.22 -19.76 -1.34
C THR A 90 -20.05 -19.47 -0.09
N LYS A 91 -20.31 -20.48 0.76
CA LYS A 91 -21.01 -20.34 2.04
C LYS A 91 -20.12 -19.88 3.20
N ARG A 92 -18.80 -19.97 3.05
CA ARG A 92 -17.86 -19.44 4.04
C ARG A 92 -17.78 -17.93 3.90
N VAL A 93 -17.34 -17.28 4.95
CA VAL A 93 -17.06 -15.84 4.96
C VAL A 93 -15.55 -15.60 4.96
N MET A 94 -15.14 -14.43 4.52
CA MET A 94 -13.76 -13.97 4.56
C MET A 94 -13.68 -12.53 5.04
N GLU A 95 -12.52 -12.13 5.55
CA GLU A 95 -12.30 -10.75 6.00
C GLU A 95 -11.81 -9.89 4.83
N ALA A 96 -12.35 -8.68 4.74
CA ALA A 96 -11.89 -7.63 3.84
C ALA A 96 -11.35 -6.48 4.68
N PRO A 97 -10.08 -6.07 4.49
CA PRO A 97 -9.52 -4.91 5.19
C PRO A 97 -10.06 -3.63 4.56
N VAL A 98 -10.20 -2.58 5.36
CA VAL A 98 -10.42 -1.22 4.85
C VAL A 98 -9.06 -0.62 4.51
N VAL A 99 -8.81 -0.41 3.22
CA VAL A 99 -7.57 0.19 2.72
C VAL A 99 -7.87 1.62 2.26
N THR A 100 -7.20 2.59 2.86
CA THR A 100 -7.29 4.01 2.49
C THR A 100 -5.95 4.48 1.99
N LYS A 101 -5.91 5.08 0.79
CA LYS A 101 -4.73 5.78 0.29
C LYS A 101 -4.84 7.24 0.73
N ALA A 102 -3.81 7.73 1.41
CA ALA A 102 -3.63 9.13 1.74
C ALA A 102 -2.30 9.62 1.13
N GLU A 103 -2.26 10.89 0.78
CA GLU A 103 -1.09 11.53 0.18
C GLU A 103 -0.61 12.59 1.17
N TYR A 104 0.66 12.52 1.55
CA TYR A 104 1.26 13.43 2.52
C TYR A 104 2.56 13.97 1.97
N PRO A 105 2.80 15.30 2.03
CA PRO A 105 4.09 15.85 1.66
C PRO A 105 5.13 15.51 2.73
N VAL A 106 6.32 15.12 2.26
CA VAL A 106 7.47 14.81 3.11
C VAL A 106 8.14 16.11 3.55
N ILE A 107 8.24 16.34 4.85
CA ILE A 107 8.89 17.51 5.45
C ILE A 107 10.37 17.21 5.71
N ASN A 108 10.65 16.04 6.28
CA ASN A 108 11.98 15.64 6.70
C ASN A 108 12.18 14.11 6.62
N ILE A 109 13.44 13.70 6.51
CA ILE A 109 13.86 12.29 6.56
C ILE A 109 15.00 12.18 7.58
N ASP A 110 14.74 11.52 8.70
CA ASP A 110 15.71 11.34 9.80
C ASP A 110 16.13 9.87 9.92
N GLU A 111 17.32 9.55 9.42
CA GLU A 111 18.02 8.24 9.42
C GLU A 111 17.24 7.02 8.85
N SER A 112 15.98 6.83 9.24
CA SER A 112 15.05 5.80 8.74
C SER A 112 13.57 6.14 8.96
N ILE A 113 13.24 7.30 9.54
CA ILE A 113 11.87 7.75 9.82
C ILE A 113 11.52 8.90 8.88
N LEU A 114 10.31 8.86 8.32
CA LEU A 114 9.73 9.91 7.49
C LEU A 114 8.89 10.83 8.38
N SER A 115 9.16 12.13 8.29
CA SER A 115 8.31 13.17 8.86
C SER A 115 7.37 13.69 7.79
N LEU A 116 6.08 13.40 7.95
CA LEU A 116 5.01 13.75 7.00
C LEU A 116 4.16 14.89 7.55
N LEU A 117 3.69 15.81 6.71
CA LEU A 117 2.73 16.85 7.12
C LEU A 117 1.31 16.35 6.92
N THR A 118 0.48 16.43 7.96
CA THR A 118 -0.97 16.19 7.83
C THR A 118 -1.70 17.46 7.39
N ASP A 119 -2.91 17.32 6.85
CA ASP A 119 -3.76 18.46 6.47
C ASP A 119 -4.12 19.37 7.66
N ASP A 120 -4.07 18.81 8.89
CA ASP A 120 -4.30 19.54 10.14
C ASP A 120 -3.09 20.39 10.57
N GLY A 121 -1.97 20.29 9.84
CA GLY A 121 -0.72 21.00 10.14
C GLY A 121 0.15 20.34 11.21
N GLU A 122 -0.16 19.10 11.58
CA GLU A 122 0.65 18.29 12.51
C GLU A 122 1.69 17.46 11.75
N SER A 123 2.81 17.15 12.42
CA SER A 123 3.80 16.21 11.88
C SER A 123 3.46 14.78 12.27
N LYS A 124 3.55 13.88 11.30
CA LYS A 124 3.33 12.45 11.46
C LYS A 124 4.66 11.74 11.24
N ASP A 125 5.22 11.22 12.34
CA ASP A 125 6.55 10.60 12.42
C ASP A 125 6.47 9.09 12.74
N ASP A 126 5.34 8.44 12.48
CA ASP A 126 5.10 7.02 12.72
C ASP A 126 5.43 6.13 11.51
N VAL A 127 5.92 6.73 10.43
CA VAL A 127 6.17 6.06 9.14
C VAL A 127 7.67 5.88 8.91
N ASN A 128 8.10 4.62 8.80
CA ASN A 128 9.49 4.32 8.44
C ASN A 128 9.70 4.37 6.92
N LEU A 129 10.92 4.73 6.51
CA LEU A 129 11.33 4.67 5.11
C LEU A 129 11.24 3.22 4.59
N PRO A 130 10.61 2.99 3.42
CA PRO A 130 10.45 1.63 2.90
C PRO A 130 11.80 1.04 2.46
N ILE A 131 12.08 -0.17 2.95
CA ILE A 131 13.27 -0.93 2.56
C ILE A 131 13.13 -1.36 1.09
N GLY A 132 14.03 -0.89 0.23
CA GLY A 132 14.09 -1.29 -1.16
C GLY A 132 14.56 -0.18 -2.09
N PRO A 133 14.39 -0.35 -3.42
CA PRO A 133 14.70 0.70 -4.38
C PRO A 133 13.83 1.95 -4.14
N LEU A 134 12.58 1.77 -3.69
CA LEU A 134 11.66 2.86 -3.41
C LEU A 134 12.18 3.83 -2.34
N GLY A 135 12.70 3.33 -1.21
CA GLY A 135 13.26 4.19 -0.16
C GLY A 135 14.45 5.00 -0.64
N LYS A 136 15.33 4.39 -1.44
CA LYS A 136 16.49 5.08 -2.03
C LYS A 136 16.09 6.20 -3.00
N THR A 137 15.04 5.96 -3.78
CA THR A 137 14.49 6.99 -4.69
C THR A 137 13.91 8.15 -3.88
N ILE A 138 13.15 7.87 -2.82
CA ILE A 138 12.58 8.90 -1.94
C ILE A 138 13.69 9.78 -1.32
N GLU A 139 14.75 9.16 -0.79
CA GLU A 139 15.88 9.91 -0.23
C GLU A 139 16.60 10.76 -1.29
N ALA A 140 16.87 10.18 -2.46
CA ALA A 140 17.54 10.88 -3.55
C ALA A 140 16.74 12.09 -4.03
N ASP A 141 15.43 11.92 -4.22
CA ASP A 141 14.52 12.98 -4.66
C ASP A 141 14.43 14.08 -3.59
N PHE A 142 14.35 13.72 -2.31
CA PHE A 142 14.29 14.68 -1.21
C PHE A 142 15.56 15.54 -1.13
N HIS A 143 16.75 14.92 -1.25
CA HIS A 143 18.01 15.65 -1.27
C HIS A 143 18.16 16.56 -2.49
N CYS A 144 17.66 16.12 -3.65
CA CYS A 144 17.67 16.92 -4.86
C CYS A 144 16.83 18.20 -4.70
N ILE A 145 15.63 18.10 -4.11
CA ILE A 145 14.73 19.25 -3.89
C ILE A 145 15.34 20.25 -2.89
N GLN A 146 15.99 19.76 -1.83
CA GLN A 146 16.61 20.60 -0.81
C GLN A 146 17.93 21.25 -1.25
N GLY A 147 18.35 21.07 -2.52
CA GLY A 147 19.56 21.66 -3.07
C GLY A 147 20.85 21.18 -2.38
N ARG A 148 20.80 20.06 -1.65
CA ARG A 148 21.94 19.48 -0.94
C ARG A 148 22.47 18.33 -1.80
N PRO A 149 23.61 18.49 -2.49
CA PRO A 149 24.12 17.41 -3.35
C PRO A 149 24.42 16.18 -2.50
N THR A 150 23.82 15.04 -2.86
CA THR A 150 24.14 13.75 -2.26
C THR A 150 25.62 13.47 -2.51
N LEU A 151 26.40 13.38 -1.44
CA LEU A 151 27.81 12.98 -1.50
C LEU A 151 27.88 11.55 -2.04
N SER A 152 28.20 11.43 -3.33
CA SER A 152 28.56 10.17 -3.96
C SER A 152 29.86 9.65 -3.34
N GLN A 153 29.81 8.43 -2.80
CA GLN A 153 30.98 7.54 -2.72
C GLN A 153 30.75 6.36 -3.65
#